data_AF-A0A6J7M3G2-F1
#
_entry.id   AF-A0A6J7M3G2-F1
#
_cell.length_a   1.000
_cell.length_b   1.000
_cell.length_c   1.000
_cell.angle_alpha   90.00
_cell.angle_beta   90.00
_cell.angle_gamma   90.00
#
_symmetry.space_group_name_H-M   'P 1'
#
loop_
_entity.id
_entity.type
_entity.pdbx_description
1 polymer ?
#
loop_
_entity_poly.entity_id
_entity_poly.type
_entity_poly.pdbx_seq_one_letter_code
_entity_poly.pdbx_strand_id
1 'polypeptide(L)'
;MGDYKSVRVEAGKGGWGGPLVITPTDEKPYVYSVTGGGIHPIAARIAELTGGIPFDGFKSSVPFDKIAVAVIDCGGTARVGVYPMKKVLTVDIHGTSPAGPLANFITKELFVSGVKADNIVEI
;
A
#
# COMPACT_ATOMS: atom_id res chain seq x y z
N MET A 1 1.89 -0.15 -24.27
CA MET A 1 2.67 0.06 -23.05
C MET A 1 1.93 1.12 -22.27
N GLY A 2 1.43 0.82 -21.07
CA GLY A 2 0.84 1.86 -20.22
C GLY A 2 1.94 2.80 -19.73
N ASP A 3 1.73 4.11 -19.85
CA ASP A 3 2.58 5.12 -19.24
C ASP A 3 2.39 5.08 -17.72
N TYR A 4 3.00 4.09 -17.06
CA TYR A 4 2.98 4.01 -15.60
C TYR A 4 3.88 5.08 -15.01
N LYS A 5 3.34 5.80 -14.02
CA LYS A 5 4.09 6.80 -13.27
C LYS A 5 4.47 6.29 -11.90
N SER A 6 5.46 6.94 -11.31
CA SER A 6 5.88 6.66 -9.95
C SER A 6 5.19 7.63 -9.00
N VAL A 7 4.75 7.12 -7.85
CA VAL A 7 4.32 7.97 -6.74
C VAL A 7 5.16 7.69 -5.52
N ARG A 8 5.45 8.77 -4.79
CA ARG A 8 6.06 8.72 -3.47
C ARG A 8 4.96 8.84 -2.42
N VAL A 9 4.93 7.90 -1.49
CA VAL A 9 3.99 7.88 -0.37
C VAL A 9 4.77 8.00 0.94
N GLU A 10 4.45 9.04 1.70
CA GLU A 10 5.12 9.33 2.97
C GLU A 10 4.22 9.01 4.16
N ALA A 11 4.82 8.74 5.31
CA ALA A 11 4.06 8.53 6.54
C ALA A 11 3.34 9.82 6.92
N GLY A 12 2.04 9.72 7.21
CA GLY A 12 1.29 10.86 7.69
C GLY A 12 1.51 11.11 9.19
N LYS A 13 0.76 12.07 9.75
CA LYS A 13 0.93 12.48 11.15
C LYS A 13 0.64 11.32 12.12
N GLY A 14 1.67 10.90 12.86
CA GLY A 14 1.58 9.75 13.78
C GLY A 14 1.73 8.39 13.09
N GLY A 15 2.03 8.38 11.80
CA GLY A 15 2.42 7.20 11.04
C GLY A 15 3.90 6.84 11.22
N TRP A 16 4.27 5.68 10.68
CA TRP A 16 5.60 5.11 10.73
C TRP A 16 5.97 4.52 9.38
N GLY A 17 7.26 4.51 9.05
CA GLY A 17 7.77 3.92 7.82
C GLY A 17 7.92 4.92 6.68
N GLY A 18 8.10 4.39 5.47
CA GLY A 18 8.33 5.18 4.26
C GLY A 18 9.61 6.04 4.29
N PRO A 19 9.80 6.89 3.26
CA PRO A 19 8.94 7.06 2.09
C PRO A 19 8.96 5.82 1.18
N LEU A 20 7.79 5.39 0.69
CA LEU A 20 7.69 4.32 -0.30
C LEU A 20 7.55 4.92 -1.69
N VAL A 21 8.29 4.37 -2.66
CA VAL A 21 8.11 4.67 -4.08
C VAL A 21 7.36 3.52 -4.72
N ILE A 22 6.17 3.81 -5.24
CA ILE A 22 5.29 2.84 -5.86
C ILE A 22 5.29 3.12 -7.36
N THR A 23 5.73 2.14 -8.14
CA THR A 23 5.74 2.18 -9.60
C THR A 23 5.07 0.91 -10.10
N PRO A 24 3.81 0.98 -10.55
CA PRO A 24 3.15 -0.16 -11.17
C PRO A 24 3.86 -0.56 -12.46
N THR A 25 3.72 -1.83 -12.81
CA THR A 25 4.26 -2.39 -14.06
C THR A 25 3.24 -3.34 -14.65
N ASP A 26 3.43 -3.79 -15.88
CA ASP A 26 2.55 -4.80 -16.49
C ASP A 26 2.54 -6.14 -15.72
N GLU A 27 3.60 -6.44 -14.97
CA GLU A 27 3.67 -7.60 -14.08
C GLU A 27 2.90 -7.36 -12.77
N LYS A 28 3.00 -6.13 -12.24
CA LYS A 28 2.34 -5.67 -11.01
C LYS A 28 1.41 -4.50 -11.29
N PRO A 29 0.29 -4.69 -12.02
CA PRO A 29 -0.57 -3.57 -12.37
C PRO A 29 -1.54 -3.21 -11.24
N TYR A 30 -1.74 -4.10 -10.26
CA TYR A 30 -2.85 -3.96 -9.31
C TYR A 30 -2.48 -3.14 -8.07
N VAL A 31 -3.31 -2.14 -7.78
CA VAL A 31 -3.31 -1.38 -6.53
C VAL A 31 -4.38 -1.99 -5.62
N TYR A 32 -3.94 -2.73 -4.62
CA TYR A 32 -4.82 -3.48 -3.73
C TYR A 32 -5.50 -2.59 -2.71
N SER A 33 -6.80 -2.74 -2.53
CA SER A 33 -7.59 -2.09 -1.48
C SER A 33 -8.19 -3.15 -0.57
N VAL A 34 -7.78 -3.16 0.70
CA VAL A 34 -8.28 -4.08 1.74
C VAL A 34 -8.76 -3.26 2.94
N THR A 35 -9.84 -2.52 2.71
CA THR A 35 -10.38 -1.52 3.64
C THR A 35 -11.83 -1.82 4.08
N GLY A 36 -12.23 -3.09 4.05
CA GLY A 36 -13.59 -3.52 4.43
C GLY A 36 -14.59 -3.56 3.27
N GLY A 37 -14.14 -3.31 2.04
CA GLY A 37 -14.92 -3.44 0.80
C GLY A 37 -14.88 -2.18 -0.05
N GLY A 38 -14.79 -2.35 -1.36
CA GLY A 38 -14.62 -1.26 -2.32
C GLY A 38 -13.18 -0.75 -2.43
N ILE A 39 -13.00 0.25 -3.28
CA ILE A 39 -11.70 0.90 -3.50
C ILE A 39 -11.61 2.11 -2.57
N HIS A 40 -10.67 2.06 -1.62
CA HIS A 40 -10.43 3.17 -0.71
C HIS A 40 -9.94 4.40 -1.49
N PRO A 41 -10.29 5.64 -1.09
CA PRO A 41 -9.80 6.86 -1.75
C PRO A 41 -8.28 6.93 -1.90
N ILE A 42 -7.54 6.39 -0.92
CA ILE A 42 -6.05 6.30 -0.98
C ILE A 42 -5.60 5.34 -2.10
N ALA A 43 -6.22 4.17 -2.22
CA ALA A 43 -5.93 3.23 -3.29
C ALA A 43 -6.32 3.79 -4.66
N ALA A 44 -7.50 4.41 -4.76
CA ALA A 44 -7.96 5.08 -5.97
C ALA A 44 -7.00 6.20 -6.39
N ARG A 45 -6.52 7.02 -5.44
CA ARG A 45 -5.59 8.11 -5.71
C ARG A 45 -4.24 7.59 -6.21
N ILE A 46 -3.69 6.55 -5.58
CA ILE A 46 -2.45 5.92 -6.05
C ILE A 46 -2.65 5.37 -7.46
N ALA A 47 -3.74 4.65 -7.71
CA ALA A 47 -4.05 4.10 -9.02
C ALA A 47 -4.19 5.20 -10.09
N GLU A 48 -4.90 6.29 -9.79
CA GLU A 48 -5.09 7.44 -10.68
C GLU A 48 -3.76 8.12 -11.05
N LEU A 49 -2.89 8.36 -10.07
CA LEU A 49 -1.59 9.01 -10.29
C LEU A 49 -0.61 8.09 -11.02
N THR A 50 -0.59 6.80 -10.66
CA THR A 50 0.37 5.85 -11.21
C THR A 50 -0.05 5.22 -12.53
N GLY A 51 -1.33 5.29 -12.89
CA GLY A 51 -1.91 4.49 -13.98
C GLY A 51 -2.16 3.02 -13.60
N GLY A 52 -2.05 2.67 -12.31
CA GLY A 52 -2.35 1.33 -11.80
C GLY A 52 -3.84 0.98 -11.85
N ILE A 53 -4.15 -0.30 -11.76
CA ILE A 53 -5.52 -0.83 -11.77
C ILE A 53 -5.99 -0.97 -10.30
N PRO A 54 -6.98 -0.19 -9.84
CA PRO A 54 -7.49 -0.34 -8.48
C PRO A 54 -8.23 -1.68 -8.36
N PHE A 55 -7.88 -2.46 -7.35
CA PHE A 55 -8.44 -3.79 -7.13
C PHE A 55 -8.97 -3.95 -5.70
N ASP A 56 -10.20 -4.42 -5.58
CA ASP A 56 -10.81 -4.72 -4.28
C ASP A 56 -10.32 -6.07 -3.77
N GLY A 57 -9.29 -6.01 -2.93
CA GLY A 57 -8.67 -7.17 -2.29
C GLY A 57 -9.50 -7.76 -1.15
N PHE A 58 -10.60 -7.09 -0.75
CA PHE A 58 -11.54 -7.61 0.22
C PHE A 58 -12.58 -8.51 -0.45
N LYS A 59 -13.03 -8.15 -1.66
CA LYS A 59 -14.01 -8.92 -2.44
C LYS A 59 -13.36 -10.08 -3.21
N SER A 60 -12.12 -9.92 -3.66
CA SER A 60 -11.42 -10.94 -4.44
C SER A 60 -9.92 -10.98 -4.11
N SER A 61 -9.24 -12.04 -4.52
CA SER A 61 -7.81 -12.24 -4.26
C SER A 61 -7.04 -12.54 -5.54
N VAL A 62 -5.91 -11.87 -5.74
CA VAL A 62 -4.91 -12.13 -6.79
C VAL A 62 -3.58 -12.50 -6.14
N PRO A 63 -2.65 -13.11 -6.89
CA PRO A 63 -1.32 -13.42 -6.38
C PRO A 63 -0.57 -12.15 -5.94
N PHE A 64 0.16 -12.24 -4.83
CA PHE A 64 0.97 -11.14 -4.28
C PHE A 64 1.98 -10.58 -5.29
N ASP A 65 2.51 -11.43 -6.18
CA ASP A 65 3.46 -11.05 -7.23
C ASP A 65 2.86 -10.13 -8.30
N LYS A 66 1.53 -9.98 -8.35
CA LYS A 66 0.84 -9.04 -9.27
C LYS A 66 0.43 -7.73 -8.61
N ILE A 67 0.74 -7.56 -7.32
CA ILE A 67 0.33 -6.38 -6.54
C ILE A 67 1.48 -5.38 -6.54
N ALA A 68 1.21 -4.16 -7.01
CA ALA A 68 2.16 -3.05 -6.91
C ALA A 68 2.27 -2.56 -5.45
N VAL A 69 1.10 -2.34 -4.83
CA VAL A 69 0.98 -1.89 -3.46
C VAL A 69 -0.34 -2.37 -2.86
N ALA A 70 -0.34 -2.70 -1.58
CA ALA A 70 -1.52 -3.03 -0.80
C ALA A 70 -1.87 -1.89 0.15
N VAL A 71 -3.02 -1.27 -0.05
CA VAL A 71 -3.63 -0.29 0.85
C VAL A 71 -4.55 -1.03 1.82
N ILE A 72 -4.26 -0.93 3.10
CA ILE A 72 -4.99 -1.64 4.16
C ILE A 72 -5.60 -0.66 5.15
N ASP A 73 -6.68 -1.11 5.78
CA ASP A 73 -7.26 -0.49 6.97
C ASP A 73 -7.12 -1.49 8.13
N CYS A 74 -6.02 -1.40 8.85
CA CYS A 74 -5.77 -2.29 9.97
C CYS A 74 -4.98 -1.60 11.09
N GLY A 75 -5.68 -1.05 12.08
CA GLY A 75 -5.08 -0.56 13.33
C GLY A 75 -4.45 -1.64 14.25
N GLY A 76 -4.20 -2.85 13.74
CA GLY A 76 -3.64 -4.00 14.46
C GLY A 76 -2.49 -4.64 13.69
N THR A 77 -1.81 -5.61 14.28
CA THR A 77 -0.48 -6.06 13.81
C THR A 77 -0.48 -7.16 12.74
N ALA A 78 -1.61 -7.83 12.53
CA ALA A 78 -1.66 -9.02 11.67
C ALA A 78 -1.54 -8.70 10.17
N ARG A 79 -2.47 -7.91 9.60
CA ARG A 79 -2.47 -7.58 8.17
C ARG A 79 -1.28 -6.70 7.78
N VAL A 80 -0.84 -5.85 8.71
CA VAL A 80 0.31 -4.96 8.59
C VAL A 80 1.61 -5.74 8.34
N GLY A 81 1.75 -6.96 8.88
CA GLY A 81 2.94 -7.79 8.71
C GLY A 81 2.93 -8.77 7.53
N VAL A 82 1.75 -9.22 7.08
CA VAL A 82 1.65 -10.27 6.04
C VAL A 82 2.13 -9.79 4.67
N TYR A 83 1.76 -8.58 4.25
CA TYR A 83 2.15 -8.04 2.94
C TYR A 83 3.65 -7.73 2.87
N PRO A 84 4.27 -7.03 3.86
CA PRO A 84 5.72 -6.84 3.87
C PRO A 84 6.50 -8.16 3.93
N MET A 85 6.02 -9.18 4.65
CA MET A 85 6.62 -10.52 4.64
C MET A 85 6.64 -11.14 3.24
N LYS A 86 5.64 -10.84 2.41
CA LYS A 86 5.56 -11.25 1.00
C LYS A 86 6.26 -10.26 0.04
N LYS A 87 7.02 -9.29 0.57
CA LYS A 87 7.70 -8.23 -0.21
C LYS A 87 6.74 -7.38 -1.05
N VAL A 88 5.50 -7.22 -0.57
CA VAL A 88 4.52 -6.32 -1.18
C VAL A 88 4.55 -5.00 -0.44
N LEU A 89 4.68 -3.90 -1.19
CA LEU A 89 4.61 -2.56 -0.62
C LEU A 89 3.26 -2.38 0.06
N THR A 90 3.26 -1.84 1.27
CA THR A 90 2.07 -1.80 2.12
C THR A 90 1.87 -0.40 2.65
N VAL A 91 0.68 0.13 2.43
CA VAL A 91 0.23 1.45 2.85
C VAL A 91 -0.91 1.26 3.84
N ASP A 92 -0.73 1.66 5.08
CA ASP A 92 -1.79 1.69 6.07
C ASP A 92 -2.33 3.11 6.23
N ILE A 93 -3.65 3.23 6.23
CA ILE A 93 -4.34 4.49 6.48
C ILE A 93 -4.35 4.83 7.98
N HIS A 94 -4.24 3.81 8.84
CA HIS A 94 -4.08 4.00 10.27
C HIS A 94 -2.62 4.26 10.64
N GLY A 95 -2.40 5.19 11.57
CA GLY A 95 -1.07 5.46 12.12
C GLY A 95 -0.64 4.34 13.07
N THR A 96 -0.02 3.30 12.51
CA THR A 96 0.46 2.15 13.29
C THR A 96 1.97 2.03 13.21
N SER A 97 2.57 1.48 14.25
CA SER A 97 4.00 1.17 14.30
C SER A 97 4.21 -0.35 14.31
N PRO A 98 5.38 -0.84 13.84
CA PRO A 98 5.69 -2.27 13.87
C PRO A 98 5.52 -2.85 15.27
N ALA A 99 4.65 -3.85 15.40
CA ALA A 99 4.41 -4.55 16.65
C ALA A 99 3.99 -6.01 16.37
N GLY A 100 4.14 -6.86 17.38
CA GLY A 100 3.79 -8.29 17.29
C GLY A 100 4.83 -9.16 16.58
N PRO A 101 4.52 -10.44 16.32
CA PRO A 101 5.48 -11.44 15.85
C PRO A 101 6.00 -11.16 14.42
N LEU A 102 5.28 -10.36 13.64
CA LEU A 102 5.65 -10.01 12.26
C LEU A 102 6.41 -8.67 12.16
N ALA A 103 6.71 -8.01 13.28
CA ALA A 103 7.40 -6.71 13.29
C ALA A 103 8.73 -6.71 12.53
N ASN A 104 9.45 -7.83 12.54
CA ASN A 104 10.73 -7.99 11.82
C ASN A 104 10.59 -7.84 10.29
N PHE A 105 9.40 -8.06 9.74
CA PHE A 105 9.14 -7.91 8.31
C PHE A 105 8.62 -6.53 7.94
N ILE A 106 8.15 -5.75 8.92
CA ILE A 106 7.59 -4.41 8.71
C ILE A 106 8.78 -3.43 8.67
N THR A 107 9.44 -3.33 7.52
CA THR A 107 10.55 -2.41 7.30
C THR A 107 10.08 -1.10 6.68
N LYS A 108 10.87 -0.03 6.85
CA LYS A 108 10.56 1.28 6.25
C LYS A 108 10.53 1.26 4.72
N GLU A 109 11.18 0.27 4.11
CA GLU A 109 11.25 0.07 2.65
C GLU A 109 10.02 -0.64 2.08
N LEU A 110 9.25 -1.32 2.91
CA LEU A 110 8.07 -2.10 2.50
C LEU A 110 6.77 -1.59 3.10
N PHE A 111 6.84 -0.77 4.15
CA PHE A 111 5.69 -0.35 4.92
C PHE A 111 5.70 1.15 5.22
N VAL A 112 4.53 1.76 5.10
CA VAL A 112 4.24 3.14 5.51
C VAL A 112 2.83 3.21 6.10
N SER A 113 2.65 4.00 7.15
CA SER A 113 1.37 4.09 7.85
C SER A 113 0.92 5.52 8.10
N GLY A 114 -0.34 5.66 8.53
CA GLY A 114 -0.98 6.94 8.80
C GLY A 114 -1.17 7.79 7.54
N VAL A 115 -1.15 7.17 6.36
CA VAL A 115 -1.12 7.87 5.08
C VAL A 115 -2.45 8.55 4.79
N LYS A 116 -2.38 9.83 4.39
CA LYS A 116 -3.51 10.60 3.91
C LYS A 116 -3.31 11.00 2.45
N ALA A 117 -4.36 11.54 1.82
CA ALA A 117 -4.31 11.97 0.43
C ALA A 117 -3.19 12.99 0.17
N ASP A 118 -2.90 13.86 1.14
CA ASP A 118 -1.82 14.86 1.08
C ASP A 118 -0.41 14.26 1.11
N ASN A 119 -0.27 13.01 1.54
CA ASN A 119 1.03 12.33 1.66
C ASN A 119 1.42 11.55 0.40
N ILE A 120 0.63 11.65 -0.68
CA ILE A 120 0.82 10.93 -1.93
C ILE A 120 1.19 11.96 -3.00
N VAL A 121 2.42 11.87 -3.51
CA VAL A 121 2.96 12.83 -4.49
C VAL A 121 3.45 12.06 -5.71
N GLU A 122 3.06 12.51 -6.91
CA GLU A 122 3.61 12.00 -8.17
C GLU A 122 5.06 12.51 -8.34
N ILE A 123 5.97 11.62 -8.74
CA ILE A 123 7.40 11.93 -8.92
C ILE A 123 7.91 11.49 -10.30
#